data_AF-A0A359LN13-F1
#
_entry.id   AF-A0A359LN13-F1
#
_cell.length_a   1.000
_cell.length_b   1.000
_cell.length_c   1.000
_cell.angle_alpha   90.00
_cell.angle_beta   90.00
_cell.angle_gamma   90.00
#
_symmetry.space_group_name_H-M   'P 1'
#
loop_
_entity.id
_entity.type
_entity.pdbx_description
1 polymer ?
#
loop_
_entity_poly.entity_id
_entity_poly.type
_entity_poly.pdbx_seq_one_letter_code
_entity_poly.pdbx_strand_id
1 'polypeptide(L)'
;VYAGYAMADLNLTPKLRLIGGIRIEDAFQRVTTIDPLVPGAVPVVSTLANRDPLPGISLIYALSPRQNLRVAYGRTVSRPDFRELSPFEFLNVLGGFTAAGNPNLR
;
A
#
# COMPACT_ATOMS: atom_id res chain seq x y z
N VAL A 1 -0.10 -9.43 7.79
CA VAL A 1 -0.42 -8.00 7.96
C VAL A 1 -1.56 -7.90 8.95
N TYR A 2 -1.41 -7.08 9.99
CA TYR A 2 -2.50 -6.72 10.89
C TYR A 2 -2.93 -5.29 10.57
N ALA A 3 -4.22 -4.99 10.70
CA ALA A 3 -4.72 -3.66 10.42
C ALA A 3 -5.85 -3.27 11.37
N GLY A 4 -5.88 -1.99 11.72
CA GLY A 4 -6.99 -1.37 12.44
C GLY A 4 -7.53 -0.19 11.63
N TYR A 5 -8.83 0.06 11.76
CA TYR A 5 -9.49 1.14 11.06
C TYR A 5 -10.54 1.81 11.95
N ALA A 6 -10.59 3.14 11.87
CA ALA A 6 -11.63 3.94 12.47
C ALA A 6 -12.05 5.06 11.52
N MET A 7 -13.35 5.30 11.40
CA MET A 7 -13.92 6.39 10.62
C MET A 7 -15.12 6.99 11.35
N ALA A 8 -15.25 8.30 11.23
CA ALA A 8 -16.41 9.06 11.63
C ALA A 8 -17.05 9.73 10.41
N ASP A 9 -18.37 9.80 10.44
CA ASP A 9 -19.19 10.48 9.44
C ASP A 9 -20.09 11.48 10.14
N LEU A 10 -19.84 12.76 9.89
CA LEU A 10 -20.38 13.86 10.67
C LEU A 10 -21.05 14.86 9.74
N ASN A 11 -22.34 15.13 9.98
CA ASN A 11 -23.01 16.29 9.42
C ASN A 11 -22.70 17.50 10.31
N LEU A 12 -21.67 18.27 9.95
CA LEU A 12 -21.26 19.47 10.68
C LEU A 12 -22.34 20.56 10.61
N THR A 13 -23.03 20.66 9.48
CA THR A 13 -24.22 21.49 9.27
C THR A 13 -25.19 20.78 8.32
N PRO A 14 -26.44 21.26 8.12
CA PRO A 14 -27.35 20.69 7.12
C PRO A 14 -26.81 20.71 5.67
N LYS A 15 -25.80 21.55 5.38
CA LYS A 15 -25.17 21.65 4.06
C LYS A 15 -23.74 21.11 4.01
N LEU A 16 -23.12 20.80 5.16
CA LEU A 16 -21.72 20.41 5.24
C LEU A 16 -21.58 19.06 5.95
N ARG A 17 -21.06 18.07 5.22
CA ARG A 17 -20.74 16.73 5.74
C ARG A 17 -19.25 16.49 5.65
N LEU A 18 -18.68 15.99 6.74
CA LEU A 18 -17.29 15.61 6.87
C LEU A 18 -17.23 14.11 7.14
N ILE A 19 -16.48 13.40 6.32
CA ILE A 19 -16.16 12.00 6.52
C ILE A 19 -14.65 11.92 6.70
N GLY A 20 -14.21 11.42 7.85
CA GLY A 20 -12.79 11.34 8.19
C GLY A 20 -12.47 10.00 8.85
N GLY A 21 -11.32 9.45 8.53
CA GLY A 21 -10.88 8.19 9.12
C GLY A 21 -9.39 7.96 8.98
N ILE A 22 -8.91 6.95 9.69
CA ILE A 22 -7.53 6.49 9.61
C ILE A 22 -7.51 4.97 9.64
N ARG A 23 -6.70 4.41 8.73
CA ARG A 23 -6.29 3.00 8.79
C ARG A 23 -4.84 2.96 9.25
N ILE A 24 -4.52 2.04 10.15
CA ILE A 24 -3.14 1.74 10.53
C ILE A 24 -2.88 0.29 10.16
N GLU A 25 -1.80 0.05 9.43
CA GLU A 25 -1.39 -1.30 9.04
C GLU A 25 -0.01 -1.62 9.58
N ASP A 26 0.12 -2.77 10.22
CA ASP A 26 1.38 -3.39 10.62
C ASP A 26 1.68 -4.56 9.69
N ALA A 27 2.71 -4.41 8.86
CA ALA A 27 3.13 -5.42 7.91
C ALA A 27 4.51 -5.95 8.27
N PHE A 28 4.61 -7.28 8.21
CA PHE A 28 5.85 -8.03 8.32
C PHE A 28 5.89 -9.05 7.19
N GLN A 29 6.94 -9.01 6.38
CA GLN A 29 7.18 -9.91 5.27
C GLN A 29 8.67 -10.23 5.24
N ARG A 30 8.98 -11.53 5.18
CA ARG A 30 10.35 -12.03 5.08
C ARG A 30 10.43 -12.94 3.86
N VAL A 31 11.31 -12.60 2.93
CA VAL A 31 11.53 -13.34 1.70
C VAL A 31 12.95 -13.89 1.73
N THR A 32 13.09 -15.19 1.51
CA THR A 32 14.39 -15.84 1.39
C THR A 32 14.53 -16.36 -0.03
N THR A 33 15.52 -15.84 -0.75
CA THR A 33 15.79 -16.19 -2.14
C THR A 33 17.06 -17.02 -2.19
N ILE A 34 17.01 -18.16 -2.89
CA ILE A 34 18.13 -19.07 -3.10
C ILE A 34 18.21 -19.34 -4.59
N ASP A 35 19.40 -19.26 -5.16
CA ASP A 35 19.64 -19.67 -6.55
C ASP A 35 19.86 -21.18 -6.61
N PRO A 36 18.92 -21.97 -7.18
CA PRO A 36 19.05 -23.41 -7.27
C PRO A 36 20.09 -23.87 -8.30
N LEU A 37 20.56 -22.98 -9.17
CA LEU A 37 21.54 -23.29 -10.22
C LEU A 37 22.99 -23.20 -9.71
N VAL A 38 23.21 -22.61 -8.52
CA VAL A 38 24.53 -22.48 -7.89
C VAL A 38 24.62 -23.44 -6.69
N PRO A 39 25.36 -24.56 -6.79
CA PRO A 39 25.56 -25.47 -5.66
C PRO A 39 26.20 -24.72 -4.48
N GLY A 40 25.54 -24.76 -3.32
CA GLY A 40 26.00 -24.04 -2.12
C GLY A 40 25.68 -22.53 -2.10
N ALA A 41 24.73 -22.06 -2.91
CA ALA A 41 24.30 -20.66 -2.92
C ALA A 41 23.94 -20.15 -1.51
N VAL A 42 24.44 -18.96 -1.18
CA VAL A 42 24.09 -18.26 0.06
C VAL A 42 22.70 -17.63 -0.11
N PRO A 43 21.72 -17.91 0.77
CA PRO A 43 20.41 -17.30 0.67
C PRO A 43 20.46 -15.78 0.87
N VAL A 44 19.73 -15.03 0.02
CA VAL A 44 19.48 -13.60 0.24
C VAL A 44 18.17 -13.46 1.00
N VAL A 45 18.20 -12.78 2.14
CA VAL A 45 17.01 -12.53 2.97
C VAL A 45 16.62 -11.07 2.88
N SER A 46 15.44 -10.79 2.33
CA SER A 46 14.81 -9.48 2.38
C SER A 46 13.73 -9.47 3.46
N THR A 47 13.68 -8.40 4.26
CA THR A 47 12.65 -8.23 5.30
C THR A 47 12.01 -6.85 5.18
N LEU A 48 10.69 -6.84 5.00
CA LEU A 48 9.85 -5.66 5.09
C LEU A 48 9.14 -5.67 6.44
N ALA A 49 9.36 -4.63 7.23
CA ALA A 49 8.67 -4.42 8.50
C ALA A 49 8.30 -2.93 8.61
N ASN A 50 7.02 -2.62 8.39
CA ASN A 50 6.52 -1.25 8.39
C ASN A 50 5.18 -1.14 9.13
N ARG A 51 5.01 0.04 9.73
CA ARG A 51 3.76 0.52 10.32
C ARG A 51 3.30 1.74 9.54
N ASP A 52 2.22 1.61 8.80
CA ASP A 52 1.74 2.63 7.87
C ASP A 52 0.44 3.27 8.36
N PRO A 53 0.47 4.55 8.79
CA PRO A 53 -0.75 5.33 9.02
C PRO A 53 -1.28 5.91 7.69
N LEU A 54 -2.54 5.61 7.42
CA LEU A 54 -3.22 5.87 6.15
C LEU A 54 -4.48 6.70 6.43
N PRO A 55 -4.35 8.04 6.59
CA PRO A 55 -5.48 8.92 6.81
C PRO A 55 -6.28 9.12 5.53
N GLY A 56 -7.59 9.36 5.70
CA GLY A 56 -8.50 9.77 4.64
C GLY A 56 -9.51 10.78 5.17
N ILE A 57 -9.76 11.83 4.39
CA ILE A 57 -10.73 12.87 4.68
C ILE A 57 -11.50 13.25 3.42
N SER A 58 -12.80 13.42 3.54
CA SER A 58 -13.71 13.83 2.48
C SER A 58 -14.68 14.87 3.03
N LEU A 59 -14.67 16.04 2.41
CA LEU A 59 -15.60 17.13 2.69
C LEU A 59 -16.63 17.21 1.57
N ILE A 60 -17.91 17.34 1.94
CA ILE A 60 -19.03 17.47 1.01
C ILE A 60 -19.82 18.70 1.40
N TYR A 61 -19.98 19.63 0.47
CA TYR A 61 -20.79 20.82 0.64
C TYR A 61 -21.93 20.87 -0.36
N ALA A 62 -23.15 21.01 0.13
CA ALA A 62 -24.35 21.17 -0.70
C ALA A 62 -24.48 22.62 -1.17
N LEU A 63 -24.11 22.87 -2.43
CA LEU A 63 -24.28 24.17 -3.09
C LEU A 63 -25.76 24.48 -3.31
N SER A 64 -26.53 23.46 -3.68
CA SER A 64 -27.99 23.51 -3.85
C SER A 64 -28.61 22.14 -3.54
N PRO A 65 -29.95 22.00 -3.45
CA PRO A 65 -30.60 20.69 -3.24
C PRO A 65 -30.29 19.65 -4.34
N ARG A 66 -29.70 20.06 -5.47
CA ARG A 66 -29.37 19.19 -6.61
C ARG A 66 -27.88 19.14 -6.92
N GLN A 67 -27.03 19.81 -6.14
CA GLN A 67 -25.60 19.93 -6.43
C GLN A 67 -24.76 19.87 -5.16
N ASN A 68 -23.73 19.02 -5.20
CA ASN A 68 -22.73 18.90 -4.14
C ASN A 68 -21.35 19.16 -4.72
N LEU A 69 -20.54 19.91 -3.98
CA LEU A 69 -19.10 20.01 -4.18
C LEU A 69 -18.41 19.07 -3.20
N ARG A 70 -17.54 18.18 -3.70
CA ARG A 70 -16.81 17.21 -2.88
C ARG A 70 -15.31 17.40 -3.07
N VAL A 71 -14.59 17.51 -1.96
CA VAL A 71 -13.13 17.56 -1.92
C VAL A 71 -12.66 16.42 -1.03
N ALA A 72 -11.72 15.62 -1.51
CA ALA A 72 -11.19 14.49 -0.76
C ALA A 72 -9.66 14.47 -0.83
N TYR A 73 -9.05 14.02 0.26
CA TYR A 73 -7.64 13.76 0.38
C TYR A 73 -7.44 12.45 1.12
N GLY A 74 -6.48 11.64 0.69
CA GLY A 74 -6.14 10.42 1.37
C GLY A 74 -4.77 9.90 0.97
N ARG A 75 -4.20 9.08 1.85
CA ARG A 75 -2.95 8.37 1.60
C ARG A 75 -3.20 6.87 1.61
N THR A 76 -2.63 6.18 0.62
CA THR A 76 -2.60 4.73 0.54
C THR A 76 -1.14 4.25 0.43
N VAL A 77 -0.94 2.94 0.60
CA VAL A 77 0.36 2.31 0.45
C VAL A 77 0.20 1.07 -0.43
N SER A 78 1.14 0.86 -1.34
CA SER A 78 1.33 -0.39 -2.05
C SER A 78 2.64 -1.00 -1.57
N ARG A 79 2.66 -2.30 -1.29
CA ARG A 79 3.85 -3.00 -0.78
C ARG A 79 4.48 -3.86 -1.87
N PRO A 80 5.80 -4.04 -1.84
CA PRO A 80 6.49 -4.90 -2.79
C PRO A 80 6.01 -6.35 -2.75
N ASP A 81 5.83 -6.93 -3.94
CA ASP A 81 5.57 -8.36 -4.07
C ASP A 81 6.83 -9.20 -3.80
N PHE A 82 6.67 -10.49 -3.54
CA PHE A 82 7.80 -11.39 -3.29
C PHE A 82 8.85 -11.38 -4.41
N ARG A 83 8.41 -11.30 -5.68
CA ARG A 83 9.30 -11.22 -6.84
C ARG A 83 10.08 -9.90 -6.90
N GLU A 84 9.50 -8.81 -6.38
CA GLU A 84 10.13 -7.49 -6.37
C GLU A 84 11.15 -7.36 -5.23
N LEU A 85 11.06 -8.19 -4.19
CA LEU A 85 12.05 -8.28 -3.11
C LEU A 85 13.12 -9.36 -3.35
N SER A 86 12.91 -10.24 -4.33
CA SER A 86 13.82 -11.34 -4.57
C SER A 86 14.81 -11.00 -5.69
N PRO A 87 16.13 -11.07 -5.46
CA PRO A 87 17.14 -10.78 -6.48
C PRO A 87 17.36 -11.96 -7.45
N PHE A 88 16.29 -12.58 -7.93
CA PHE A 88 16.36 -13.54 -9.05
C PHE A 88 15.81 -12.90 -10.31
N GLU A 89 16.36 -13.29 -11.46
CA GLU A 89 15.87 -12.81 -12.75
C GLU A 89 14.55 -13.50 -13.11
N PHE A 90 13.54 -12.71 -13.44
CA PHE A 90 12.28 -13.21 -13.98
C PHE A 90 12.00 -12.58 -15.35
N LEU A 91 11.37 -13.37 -16.23
CA LEU A 91 10.91 -12.89 -17.53
C LEU A 91 9.60 -12.13 -17.37
N ASN A 92 9.50 -10.97 -18.01
CA ASN A 92 8.25 -10.24 -18.06
C ASN A 92 7.28 -10.96 -19.01
N VAL A 93 6.13 -11.38 -18.47
CA VAL A 93 5.09 -12.18 -19.17
C VAL A 93 4.51 -11.43 -20.38
N LEU A 94 4.65 -10.11 -20.44
CA LEU A 94 4.14 -9.26 -21.53
C LEU A 94 5.21 -8.91 -22.59
N GLY A 95 6.32 -9.67 -22.67
CA GLY A 95 7.34 -9.49 -23.72
C GLY A 95 8.37 -8.40 -23.41
N GLY A 96 8.66 -8.15 -22.14
CA GLY A 96 9.68 -7.19 -21.69
C GLY A 96 11.04 -7.80 -21.38
N PHE A 97 12.00 -6.96 -20.96
CA PHE A 97 13.32 -7.38 -20.50
C PHE A 97 13.25 -8.30 -19.28
N THR A 98 14.29 -9.11 -19.07
CA THR A 98 14.53 -9.77 -17.79
C THR A 98 14.72 -8.72 -16.70
N ALA A 99 14.07 -8.91 -15.56
CA ALA A 99 14.15 -8.01 -14.43
C ALA A 99 14.51 -8.81 -13.17
N ALA A 100 15.20 -8.15 -12.23
CA ALA A 100 15.51 -8.71 -10.92
C ALA A 100 14.92 -7.82 -9.83
N GLY A 101 14.44 -8.44 -8.76
CA GLY A 101 13.92 -7.71 -7.60
C GLY A 101 15.03 -7.01 -6.80
N ASN A 102 14.64 -6.00 -6.04
CA ASN A 102 15.52 -5.27 -5.12
C ASN A 102 15.19 -5.66 -3.67
N PRO A 103 16.10 -6.38 -2.97
CA PRO A 103 15.86 -6.80 -1.59
C PRO A 103 15.79 -5.64 -0.58
N ASN A 104 16.15 -4.41 -0.99
CA ASN A 104 16.07 -3.19 -0.17
C ASN A 104 14.83 -2.34 -0.46
N LEU A 105 13.91 -2.81 -1.31
CA LEU A 105 12.67 -2.09 -1.62
C LEU A 105 11.74 -2.04 -0.41
N ARG A 106 11.01 -0.93 -0.24
CA ARG A 106 10.15 -0.67 0.92
C ARG A 106 8.74 -0.30 0.49
#